data_AF-A0A7H0G109-F1
#
_entry.id   AF-A0A7H0G109-F1
#
_cell.length_a   1.000
_cell.length_b   1.000
_cell.length_c   1.000
_cell.angle_alpha   90.00
_cell.angle_beta   90.00
_cell.angle_gamma   90.00
#
_symmetry.space_group_name_H-M   'P 1'
#
loop_
_entity.id
_entity.type
_entity.pdbx_description
1 polymer ?
#
loop_
_entity_poly.entity_id
_entity_poly.type
_entity_poly.pdbx_seq_one_letter_code
_entity_poly.pdbx_strand_id
1 'polypeptide(L)'
;MISNHSEARSVRRPATLQFIAVLTLGLALAACGKDQPAEPAADATAAATAPAPTPATAVSSQVAAMTPEQLREAASKAYAENRLYAPAGDNAVEYYLALRDKTQGDAAVASALTDLLPMTVIAIEQSVNRDDFSEAKRLSALLEKADAQHPALARLKASIAAQEATAAQRAQALTAEEEAKRQKEIEDKRLADQKKQQDDAAKKLAATQQANDKAAADRAAADKAAADKAAADKAAADKAVADRRAAEQRNASAASAAPAASDLRPISMPAPKFPAEALRAGQSGSVLVEYTVGTDGTVTAARVVRSNPARVFDREAVNAVRKWRFQPVASPVTTRREISFNPQG
;
A
#
# COMPACT_ATOMS: atom_id res chain seq x y z
N MET A 1 22.89 62.03 -13.02
CA MET A 1 22.72 61.48 -14.39
C MET A 1 21.89 60.21 -14.28
N ILE A 2 20.59 60.32 -14.59
CA ILE A 2 19.91 59.70 -15.76
C ILE A 2 19.40 58.29 -15.39
N SER A 3 18.15 58.18 -14.91
CA SER A 3 16.92 57.75 -15.64
C SER A 3 16.75 56.21 -15.59
N ASN A 4 15.79 55.65 -14.85
CA ASN A 4 14.33 55.55 -15.04
C ASN A 4 13.90 54.61 -16.19
N HIS A 5 13.10 53.58 -15.84
CA HIS A 5 11.97 52.93 -16.54
C HIS A 5 11.76 51.55 -15.88
N SER A 6 10.73 51.27 -15.06
CA SER A 6 9.27 51.27 -15.30
C SER A 6 8.85 50.28 -16.39
N GLU A 7 8.36 49.11 -15.99
CA GLU A 7 7.44 48.26 -16.78
C GLU A 7 6.39 47.67 -15.84
N ALA A 8 5.27 48.38 -15.74
CA ALA A 8 4.00 47.86 -15.24
C ALA A 8 3.32 47.11 -16.39
N ARG A 9 3.02 45.81 -16.22
CA ARG A 9 2.10 45.10 -17.12
C ARG A 9 0.70 45.09 -16.53
N SER A 10 -0.07 46.09 -16.95
CA SER A 10 -1.52 46.09 -16.97
C SER A 10 -2.03 45.02 -17.94
N VAL A 11 -2.89 44.10 -17.48
CA VAL A 11 -3.77 43.34 -18.39
C VAL A 11 -5.19 43.85 -18.18
N ARG A 12 -5.70 44.51 -19.21
CA ARG A 12 -7.04 45.08 -19.29
C ARG A 12 -8.07 43.97 -19.50
N ARG A 13 -9.20 44.11 -18.80
CA ARG A 13 -10.49 43.48 -19.07
C ARG A 13 -10.99 43.86 -20.47
N PRO A 14 -11.80 42.99 -21.11
CA PRO A 14 -12.96 43.44 -21.85
C PRO A 14 -14.26 43.00 -21.16
N ALA A 15 -15.29 43.83 -21.35
CA ALA A 15 -16.58 43.81 -20.69
C ALA A 15 -17.61 42.93 -21.42
N THR A 16 -18.69 42.64 -20.68
CA THR A 16 -20.07 42.34 -21.12
C THR A 16 -20.32 41.09 -21.96
N LEU A 17 -21.07 40.14 -21.39
CA LEU A 17 -22.44 39.84 -21.84
C LEU A 17 -23.21 39.08 -20.75
N GLN A 18 -24.44 39.52 -20.50
CA GLN A 18 -25.47 38.85 -19.71
C GLN A 18 -25.73 37.45 -20.27
N PHE A 19 -25.94 36.44 -19.43
CA PHE A 19 -27.05 35.49 -19.55
C PHE A 19 -27.19 34.70 -18.24
N ILE A 20 -28.38 34.85 -17.65
CA ILE A 20 -28.87 34.15 -16.48
C ILE A 20 -29.22 32.72 -16.90
N ALA A 21 -28.71 31.71 -16.20
CA ALA A 21 -29.27 30.36 -16.20
C ALA A 21 -28.92 29.65 -14.88
N VAL A 22 -29.78 29.87 -13.89
CA VAL A 22 -29.85 29.07 -12.65
C VAL A 22 -30.60 27.78 -13.00
N LEU A 23 -29.98 26.63 -12.78
CA LEU A 23 -30.66 25.33 -12.84
C LEU A 23 -30.42 24.58 -11.53
N THR A 24 -31.13 24.98 -10.49
CA THR A 24 -31.26 24.22 -9.24
C THR A 24 -32.43 23.25 -9.36
N LEU A 25 -32.10 21.95 -9.30
CA LEU A 25 -33.05 20.85 -9.27
C LEU A 25 -33.69 20.77 -7.88
N GLY A 26 -34.89 21.34 -7.74
CA GLY A 26 -35.72 21.20 -6.54
C GLY A 26 -36.70 20.04 -6.70
N LEU A 27 -36.56 19.00 -5.87
CA LEU A 27 -37.55 17.94 -5.71
C LEU A 27 -38.57 18.38 -4.65
N ALA A 28 -39.76 18.79 -5.08
CA ALA A 28 -40.87 19.13 -4.20
C ALA A 28 -41.78 17.91 -4.00
N LEU A 29 -41.86 17.41 -2.77
CA LEU A 29 -42.95 16.53 -2.31
C LEU A 29 -43.88 17.38 -1.45
N ALA A 30 -45.01 17.78 -2.04
CA ALA A 30 -46.12 18.39 -1.35
C ALA A 30 -47.05 17.29 -0.81
N ALA A 31 -47.28 17.27 0.49
CA ALA A 31 -48.42 16.63 1.11
C ALA A 31 -49.11 17.66 2.02
N CYS A 32 -50.34 18.00 1.65
CA CYS A 32 -51.18 19.02 2.27
C CYS A 32 -51.61 18.68 3.70
N GLY A 33 -51.70 19.71 4.54
CA GLY A 33 -52.34 19.63 5.85
C GLY A 33 -52.48 20.96 6.58
N LYS A 34 -53.55 21.70 6.25
CA LYS A 34 -54.31 22.66 7.09
C LYS A 34 -53.80 24.12 7.22
N ASP A 35 -54.75 25.04 7.07
CA ASP A 35 -54.65 26.49 6.94
C ASP A 35 -53.99 27.25 8.11
N GLN A 36 -53.05 28.13 7.78
CA GLN A 36 -52.63 29.27 8.60
C GLN A 36 -52.18 30.42 7.67
N PRO A 37 -52.69 31.65 7.81
CA PRO A 37 -52.24 32.77 6.99
C PRO A 37 -50.78 33.11 7.34
N ALA A 38 -49.89 33.01 6.35
CA ALA A 38 -48.48 33.33 6.49
C ALA A 38 -48.29 34.86 6.59
N GLU A 39 -47.69 35.33 7.69
CA GLU A 39 -47.07 36.65 7.77
C GLU A 39 -45.96 36.75 6.71
N PRO A 40 -45.79 37.90 6.04
CA PRO A 40 -44.72 38.09 5.09
C PRO A 40 -43.37 38.03 5.81
N ALA A 41 -42.53 37.09 5.37
CA ALA A 41 -41.14 36.98 5.79
C ALA A 41 -40.42 38.31 5.51
N ALA A 42 -40.10 39.04 6.57
CA ALA A 42 -39.24 40.20 6.50
C ALA A 42 -37.83 39.72 6.11
N ASP A 43 -37.32 40.33 5.03
CA ASP A 43 -35.94 40.19 4.57
C ASP A 43 -34.97 40.31 5.75
N ALA A 44 -34.10 39.30 5.87
CA ALA A 44 -32.93 39.32 6.73
C ALA A 44 -31.95 40.39 6.25
N THR A 45 -32.26 41.63 6.60
CA THR A 45 -31.35 42.76 6.47
C THR A 45 -30.28 42.59 7.55
N ALA A 46 -29.02 42.64 7.14
CA ALA A 46 -27.86 42.58 8.00
C ALA A 46 -28.10 43.36 9.30
N ALA A 47 -27.88 42.70 10.45
CA ALA A 47 -27.94 43.32 11.76
C ALA A 47 -26.95 44.48 11.82
N ALA A 48 -27.43 45.68 11.52
CA ALA A 48 -26.76 46.91 11.83
C ALA A 48 -26.58 46.93 13.34
N THR A 49 -25.34 47.03 13.80
CA THR A 49 -25.01 47.26 15.20
C THR A 49 -25.86 48.43 15.67
N ALA A 50 -26.82 48.18 16.56
CA ALA A 50 -27.69 49.23 17.06
C ALA A 50 -26.80 50.35 17.63
N PRO A 51 -27.04 51.62 17.26
CA PRO A 51 -26.23 52.73 17.74
C PRO A 51 -26.24 52.73 19.28
N ALA A 52 -25.08 53.03 19.88
CA ALA A 52 -24.95 53.08 21.33
C ALA A 52 -26.01 54.04 21.93
N PRO A 53 -26.63 53.69 23.07
CA PRO A 53 -27.68 54.52 23.65
C PRO A 53 -27.12 55.92 23.98
N THR A 54 -27.73 56.93 23.41
CA THR A 54 -27.42 58.35 23.65
C THR A 54 -28.47 58.96 24.57
N PRO A 55 -28.24 60.11 25.22
CA PRO A 55 -29.27 60.79 25.99
C PRO A 55 -30.56 61.05 25.19
N ALA A 56 -30.45 61.31 23.89
CA ALA A 56 -31.60 61.52 23.01
C ALA A 56 -32.44 60.26 22.79
N THR A 57 -31.81 59.08 22.84
CA THR A 57 -32.44 57.77 22.58
C THR A 57 -32.59 56.92 23.84
N ALA A 58 -32.25 57.46 25.02
CA ALA A 58 -32.24 56.73 26.28
C ALA A 58 -33.66 56.40 26.78
N VAL A 59 -34.61 57.32 26.53
CA VAL A 59 -36.04 57.10 26.78
C VAL A 59 -36.63 56.42 25.55
N SER A 60 -37.33 55.30 25.75
CA SER A 60 -37.95 54.56 24.64
C SER A 60 -38.94 55.43 23.86
N SER A 61 -39.07 55.16 22.56
CA SER A 61 -40.01 55.87 21.68
C SER A 61 -41.47 55.70 22.13
N GLN A 62 -41.82 54.53 22.67
CA GLN A 62 -43.14 54.24 23.24
C GLN A 62 -43.44 55.19 24.41
N VAL A 63 -42.50 55.31 25.36
CA VAL A 63 -42.65 56.21 26.51
C VAL A 63 -42.68 57.67 26.06
N ALA A 64 -41.82 58.07 25.12
CA ALA A 64 -41.79 59.43 24.59
C ALA A 64 -43.10 59.83 23.88
N ALA A 65 -43.84 58.88 23.31
CA ALA A 65 -45.11 59.10 22.62
C ALA A 65 -46.32 59.29 23.57
N MET A 66 -46.22 58.90 24.84
CA MET A 66 -47.31 58.99 25.82
C MET A 66 -47.69 60.46 26.14
N THR A 67 -48.94 60.67 26.58
CA THR A 67 -49.40 61.98 27.04
C THR A 67 -48.88 62.29 28.46
N PRO A 68 -48.81 63.57 28.88
CA PRO A 68 -48.40 63.92 30.24
C PRO A 68 -49.22 63.22 31.35
N GLU A 69 -50.52 63.03 31.14
CA GLU A 69 -51.42 62.37 32.10
C GLU A 69 -51.08 60.87 32.22
N GLN A 70 -50.92 60.19 31.07
CA GLN A 70 -50.50 58.79 31.03
C GLN A 70 -49.12 58.59 31.66
N LEU A 71 -48.19 59.53 31.42
CA LEU A 71 -46.85 59.49 31.99
C LEU A 71 -46.86 59.66 33.52
N ARG A 72 -47.71 60.52 34.08
CA ARG A 72 -47.83 60.68 35.55
C ARG A 72 -48.39 59.42 36.21
N GLU A 73 -49.42 58.83 35.62
CA GLU A 73 -50.00 57.58 36.12
C GLU A 73 -49.00 56.43 36.03
N ALA A 74 -48.33 56.27 34.88
CA ALA A 74 -47.32 55.23 34.68
C ALA A 74 -46.10 55.42 35.59
N ALA A 75 -45.62 56.66 35.77
CA ALA A 75 -44.50 56.97 36.66
C ALA A 75 -44.81 56.63 38.12
N SER A 76 -45.97 57.06 38.62
CA SER A 76 -46.37 56.80 40.01
C SER A 76 -46.59 55.31 40.26
N LYS A 77 -47.21 54.61 39.31
CA LYS A 77 -47.36 53.15 39.35
C LYS A 77 -46.01 52.42 39.35
N ALA A 78 -45.12 52.75 38.42
CA ALA A 78 -43.79 52.14 38.33
C ALA A 78 -42.97 52.38 39.61
N TYR A 79 -43.04 53.58 40.18
CA TYR A 79 -42.39 53.91 41.45
C TYR A 79 -42.94 53.08 42.61
N ALA A 80 -44.27 52.99 42.74
CA ALA A 80 -44.94 52.20 43.79
C ALA A 80 -44.65 50.70 43.67
N GLU A 81 -44.48 50.20 42.44
CA GLU A 81 -44.12 48.81 42.13
C GLU A 81 -42.59 48.58 42.16
N ASN A 82 -41.80 49.56 42.62
CA ASN A 82 -40.34 49.52 42.71
C ASN A 82 -39.61 49.26 41.38
N ARG A 83 -40.26 49.53 40.24
CA ARG A 83 -39.65 49.55 38.90
C ARG A 83 -38.98 50.90 38.66
N LEU A 84 -37.88 51.14 39.37
CA LEU A 84 -37.25 52.46 39.38
C LEU A 84 -36.53 52.77 38.06
N TYR A 85 -35.71 51.84 37.57
CA TYR A 85 -34.85 52.03 36.39
C TYR A 85 -34.89 50.87 35.40
N ALA A 86 -35.51 49.75 35.77
CA ALA A 86 -35.68 48.55 34.96
C ALA A 86 -37.10 47.99 35.11
N PRO A 87 -37.63 47.30 34.07
CA PRO A 87 -37.04 47.07 32.75
C PRO A 87 -37.06 48.32 31.85
N ALA A 88 -36.32 48.28 30.74
CA ALA A 88 -36.28 49.37 29.77
C ALA A 88 -37.68 49.63 29.17
N GLY A 89 -38.06 50.91 29.04
CA GLY A 89 -39.37 51.33 28.53
C GLY A 89 -40.55 51.19 29.51
N ASP A 90 -40.37 50.57 30.67
CA ASP A 90 -41.39 50.44 31.72
C ASP A 90 -40.75 50.63 33.11
N ASN A 91 -40.27 51.85 33.36
CA ASN A 91 -39.67 52.23 34.63
C ASN A 91 -39.90 53.71 34.95
N ALA A 92 -39.87 54.02 36.26
CA ALA A 92 -40.15 55.35 36.78
C ALA A 92 -39.23 56.43 36.19
N VAL A 93 -37.91 56.16 36.08
CA VAL A 93 -36.93 57.11 35.54
C VAL A 93 -37.29 57.55 34.12
N GLU A 94 -37.59 56.61 33.21
CA GLU A 94 -37.97 56.95 31.84
C GLU A 94 -39.28 57.73 31.76
N TYR A 95 -40.29 57.36 32.56
CA TYR A 95 -41.57 58.08 32.61
C TYR A 95 -41.40 59.52 33.13
N TYR A 96 -40.65 59.73 34.21
CA TYR A 96 -40.39 61.06 34.74
C TYR A 96 -39.53 61.92 33.80
N LEU A 97 -38.58 61.32 33.08
CA LEU A 97 -37.79 62.03 32.07
C LEU A 97 -38.65 62.48 30.89
N ALA A 98 -39.51 61.59 30.36
CA ALA A 98 -40.45 61.94 29.30
C ALA A 98 -41.45 63.02 29.74
N LEU A 99 -41.89 62.96 31.00
CA LEU A 99 -42.79 63.95 31.58
C LEU A 99 -42.11 65.31 31.67
N ARG A 100 -40.87 65.37 32.18
CA ARG A 100 -40.07 66.60 32.27
C ARG A 100 -39.89 67.27 30.89
N ASP A 101 -39.65 66.48 29.85
CA ASP A 101 -39.48 67.00 28.48
C ASP A 101 -40.79 67.65 27.95
N LYS A 102 -41.96 67.25 28.45
CA LYS A 102 -43.29 67.78 28.07
C LYS A 102 -43.83 68.86 29.01
N THR A 103 -43.42 68.85 30.29
CA THR A 103 -43.96 69.74 31.34
C THR A 103 -42.85 70.56 31.99
N GLN A 104 -42.16 71.37 31.20
CA GLN A 104 -41.03 72.19 31.67
C GLN A 104 -41.41 73.01 32.92
N GLY A 105 -40.61 72.89 33.98
CA GLY A 105 -40.82 73.63 35.24
C GLY A 105 -41.71 72.93 36.29
N ASP A 106 -42.13 71.68 36.08
CA ASP A 106 -42.88 70.92 37.09
C ASP A 106 -41.98 70.51 38.28
N ALA A 107 -42.21 71.14 39.44
CA ALA A 107 -41.44 70.90 40.66
C ALA A 107 -41.58 69.46 41.19
N ALA A 108 -42.73 68.82 41.00
CA ALA A 108 -42.93 67.43 41.45
C ALA A 108 -42.06 66.46 40.66
N VAL A 109 -41.93 66.69 39.34
CA VAL A 109 -41.08 65.88 38.46
C VAL A 109 -39.60 66.09 38.78
N ALA A 110 -39.19 67.33 39.03
CA ALA A 110 -37.82 67.65 39.44
C ALA A 110 -37.44 66.97 40.77
N SER A 111 -38.34 66.99 41.76
CA SER A 111 -38.14 66.28 43.03
C SER A 111 -38.01 64.78 42.85
N ALA A 112 -38.93 64.16 42.10
CA ALA A 112 -38.91 62.72 41.86
C ALA A 112 -37.64 62.25 41.15
N LEU A 113 -37.17 63.01 40.15
CA LEU A 113 -35.89 62.72 39.50
C LEU A 113 -34.73 62.82 40.48
N THR A 114 -34.71 63.85 41.33
CA THR A 114 -33.66 64.01 42.37
C THR A 114 -33.58 62.80 43.31
N ASP A 115 -34.72 62.23 43.69
CA ASP A 115 -34.78 61.04 44.55
C ASP A 115 -34.34 59.75 43.83
N LEU A 116 -34.58 59.68 42.51
CA LEU A 116 -34.26 58.50 41.69
C LEU A 116 -32.80 58.45 41.21
N LEU A 117 -32.10 59.59 41.11
CA LEU A 117 -30.73 59.64 40.60
C LEU A 117 -29.74 58.80 41.44
N PRO A 118 -29.74 58.86 42.79
CA PRO A 118 -28.85 58.01 43.60
C PRO A 118 -29.05 56.52 43.34
N MET A 119 -30.30 56.08 43.20
CA MET A 119 -30.63 54.67 42.89
C MET A 119 -30.18 54.29 41.47
N THR A 120 -30.28 55.22 40.52
CA THR A 120 -29.81 55.01 39.15
C THR A 120 -28.29 54.86 39.09
N VAL A 121 -27.55 55.67 39.86
CA VAL A 121 -26.09 55.54 39.98
C VAL A 121 -25.68 54.17 40.49
N ILE A 122 -26.31 53.69 41.57
CA ILE A 122 -26.05 52.36 42.13
C ILE A 122 -26.36 51.27 41.09
N ALA A 123 -27.46 51.40 40.36
CA ALA A 123 -27.85 50.45 39.32
C ALA A 123 -26.81 50.37 38.17
N ILE A 124 -26.23 51.51 37.77
CA ILE A 124 -25.15 51.55 36.77
C ILE A 124 -23.94 50.77 37.29
N GLU A 125 -23.49 51.05 38.52
CA GLU A 125 -22.33 50.37 39.12
C GLU A 125 -22.55 48.86 39.24
N GLN A 126 -23.74 48.45 39.70
CA GLN A 126 -24.09 47.04 39.77
C GLN A 126 -24.11 46.38 38.40
N SER A 127 -24.59 47.07 37.35
CA SER A 127 -24.61 46.54 35.99
C SER A 127 -23.20 46.38 35.42
N VAL A 128 -22.30 47.34 35.69
CA VAL A 128 -20.86 47.20 35.38
C VAL A 128 -20.26 46.00 36.09
N ASN A 129 -20.54 45.80 37.38
CA ASN A 129 -20.01 44.68 38.17
C ASN A 129 -20.54 43.31 37.71
N ARG A 130 -21.70 43.28 37.05
CA ARG A 130 -22.29 42.07 36.45
C ARG A 130 -21.85 41.85 34.99
N ASP A 131 -20.91 42.65 34.48
CA ASP A 131 -20.51 42.69 33.07
C ASP A 131 -21.70 42.98 32.10
N ASP A 132 -22.81 43.55 32.60
CA ASP A 132 -23.94 43.99 31.77
C ASP A 132 -23.72 45.42 31.27
N PHE A 133 -22.76 45.54 30.35
CA PHE A 133 -22.34 46.83 29.81
C PHE A 133 -23.42 47.50 28.96
N SER A 134 -24.33 46.72 28.37
CA SER A 134 -25.44 47.25 27.59
C SER A 134 -26.41 48.02 28.48
N GLU A 135 -26.80 47.42 29.61
CA GLU A 135 -27.66 48.06 30.60
C GLU A 135 -26.95 49.23 31.29
N ALA A 136 -25.67 49.07 31.65
CA ALA A 136 -24.89 50.15 32.26
C ALA A 136 -24.80 51.41 31.37
N LYS A 137 -24.63 51.23 30.04
CA LYS A 137 -24.61 52.33 29.07
C LYS A 137 -25.98 52.99 28.95
N ARG A 138 -27.07 52.20 28.90
CA ARG A 138 -28.44 52.71 28.86
C ARG A 138 -28.75 53.57 30.08
N LEU A 139 -28.48 53.05 31.27
CA LEU A 139 -28.68 53.76 32.54
C LEU A 139 -27.79 55.00 32.65
N SER A 140 -26.54 54.94 32.16
CA SER A 140 -25.67 56.12 32.09
C SER A 140 -26.23 57.20 31.16
N ALA A 141 -26.88 56.84 30.06
CA ALA A 141 -27.51 57.79 29.15
C ALA A 141 -28.79 58.40 29.76
N LEU A 142 -29.56 57.64 30.55
CA LEU A 142 -30.68 58.16 31.35
C LEU A 142 -30.20 59.13 32.42
N LEU A 143 -29.12 58.81 33.13
CA LEU A 143 -28.49 59.69 34.11
C LEU A 143 -28.03 61.00 33.47
N GLU A 144 -27.36 60.95 32.32
CA GLU A 144 -26.94 62.14 31.57
C GLU A 144 -28.12 62.96 31.05
N LYS A 145 -29.22 62.30 30.64
CA LYS A 145 -30.45 62.99 30.27
C LYS A 145 -31.08 63.69 31.48
N ALA A 146 -31.07 63.05 32.64
CA ALA A 146 -31.60 63.61 33.88
C ALA A 146 -30.77 64.81 34.35
N ASP A 147 -29.45 64.66 34.40
CA ASP A 147 -28.49 65.69 34.78
C ASP A 147 -27.17 65.48 34.05
N ALA A 148 -26.90 66.35 33.06
CA ALA A 148 -25.68 66.29 32.27
C ALA A 148 -24.42 66.70 33.07
N GLN A 149 -24.58 67.41 34.19
CA GLN A 149 -23.49 67.84 35.06
C GLN A 149 -23.34 66.95 36.30
N HIS A 150 -24.03 65.81 36.34
CA HIS A 150 -24.00 64.91 37.49
C HIS A 150 -22.56 64.46 37.81
N PRO A 151 -22.08 64.60 39.06
CA PRO A 151 -20.68 64.39 39.42
C PRO A 151 -20.18 62.96 39.18
N ALA A 152 -21.06 61.96 39.25
CA ALA A 152 -20.69 60.57 38.99
C ALA A 152 -20.52 60.23 37.50
N LEU A 153 -21.04 61.04 36.56
CA LEU A 153 -21.17 60.65 35.15
C LEU A 153 -19.81 60.33 34.51
N ALA A 154 -18.81 61.19 34.71
CA ALA A 154 -17.47 60.99 34.16
C ALA A 154 -16.81 59.71 34.68
N ARG A 155 -16.92 59.46 36.01
CA ARG A 155 -16.40 58.24 36.63
C ARG A 155 -17.11 56.99 36.12
N LEU A 156 -18.43 57.02 36.00
CA LEU A 156 -19.23 55.88 35.55
C LEU A 156 -18.93 55.54 34.08
N LYS A 157 -18.87 56.53 33.19
CA LYS A 157 -18.50 56.32 31.78
C LYS A 157 -17.10 55.73 31.64
N ALA A 158 -16.13 56.23 32.41
CA ALA A 158 -14.77 55.68 32.44
C ALA A 158 -14.76 54.23 32.97
N SER A 159 -15.52 53.94 34.01
CA SER A 159 -15.65 52.58 34.59
C SER A 159 -16.24 51.59 33.57
N ILE A 160 -17.33 51.97 32.90
CA ILE A 160 -17.96 51.16 31.84
C ILE A 160 -16.94 50.84 30.75
N ALA A 161 -16.25 51.86 30.22
CA ALA A 161 -15.29 51.66 29.13
C ALA A 161 -14.09 50.79 29.56
N ALA A 162 -13.56 50.99 30.77
CA ALA A 162 -12.44 50.20 31.28
C ALA A 162 -12.80 48.74 31.52
N GLN A 163 -13.98 48.47 32.11
CA GLN A 163 -14.43 47.11 32.38
C GLN A 163 -14.82 46.38 31.10
N GLU A 164 -15.44 47.06 30.15
CA GLU A 164 -15.75 46.49 28.84
C GLU A 164 -14.46 46.15 28.05
N ALA A 165 -13.46 47.03 28.07
CA ALA A 165 -12.16 46.75 27.46
C ALA A 165 -11.48 45.54 28.13
N THR A 166 -11.56 45.44 29.47
CA THR A 166 -11.02 44.31 30.23
C THR A 166 -11.76 43.01 29.91
N ALA A 167 -13.09 43.05 29.79
CA ALA A 167 -13.89 41.90 29.37
C ALA A 167 -13.57 41.47 27.94
N ALA A 168 -13.40 42.42 27.01
CA ALA A 168 -13.00 42.13 25.63
C ALA A 168 -11.60 41.50 25.55
N GLN A 169 -10.63 41.99 26.33
CA GLN A 169 -9.29 41.39 26.43
C GLN A 169 -9.34 39.98 27.01
N ARG A 170 -10.13 39.75 28.07
CA ARG A 170 -10.35 38.41 28.65
C ARG A 170 -10.92 37.44 27.60
N ALA A 171 -11.93 37.87 26.84
CA ALA A 171 -12.53 37.06 25.78
C ALA A 171 -11.52 36.72 24.67
N GLN A 172 -10.72 37.70 24.21
CA GLN A 172 -9.68 37.48 23.21
C GLN A 172 -8.57 36.53 23.70
N ALA A 173 -8.19 36.64 24.97
CA ALA A 173 -7.20 35.75 25.58
C ALA A 173 -7.70 34.30 25.64
N LEU A 174 -8.97 34.08 26.01
CA LEU A 174 -9.57 32.75 25.99
C LEU A 174 -9.61 32.15 24.57
N THR A 175 -10.00 32.94 23.57
CA THR A 175 -9.99 32.47 22.18
C THR A 175 -8.58 32.14 21.70
N ALA A 176 -7.58 32.97 22.04
CA ALA A 176 -6.19 32.71 21.67
C ALA A 176 -5.62 31.47 22.39
N GLU A 177 -6.02 31.24 23.65
CA GLU A 177 -5.62 30.04 24.40
C GLU A 177 -6.24 28.77 23.79
N GLU A 178 -7.51 28.80 23.39
CA GLU A 178 -8.18 27.68 22.71
C GLU A 178 -7.53 27.36 21.37
N GLU A 179 -7.21 28.38 20.57
CA GLU A 179 -6.50 28.22 19.30
C GLU A 179 -5.09 27.64 19.51
N ALA A 180 -4.35 28.13 20.50
CA ALA A 180 -3.04 27.62 20.84
C ALA A 180 -3.09 26.14 21.29
N LYS A 181 -4.10 25.76 22.09
CA LYS A 181 -4.33 24.37 22.48
C LYS A 181 -4.64 23.49 21.28
N ARG A 182 -5.55 23.93 20.40
CA ARG A 182 -5.88 23.19 19.16
C ARG A 182 -4.66 23.01 18.27
N GLN A 183 -3.83 24.04 18.13
CA GLN A 183 -2.63 23.98 17.31
C GLN A 183 -1.61 22.99 17.89
N LYS A 184 -1.42 23.00 19.22
CA LYS A 184 -0.56 22.05 19.92
C LYS A 184 -1.06 20.61 19.75
N GLU A 185 -2.35 20.37 19.89
CA GLU A 185 -2.94 19.03 19.68
C GLU A 185 -2.71 18.52 18.25
N ILE A 186 -2.83 19.40 17.24
CA ILE A 186 -2.53 19.07 15.85
C ILE A 186 -1.06 18.72 15.68
N GLU A 187 -0.14 19.48 16.28
CA GLU A 187 1.30 19.21 16.22
C GLU A 187 1.66 17.89 16.91
N ASP A 188 1.15 17.67 18.12
CA ASP A 188 1.36 16.44 18.89
C ASP A 188 0.84 15.22 18.12
N LYS A 189 -0.34 15.34 17.50
CA LYS A 189 -0.90 14.30 16.63
C LYS A 189 -0.04 14.05 15.40
N ARG A 190 0.45 15.11 14.74
CA ARG A 190 1.35 14.99 13.59
C ARG A 190 2.66 14.28 13.96
N LEU A 191 3.23 14.59 15.12
CA LEU A 191 4.44 13.95 15.62
C LEU A 191 4.19 12.47 15.96
N ALA A 192 3.06 12.16 16.59
CA ALA A 192 2.66 10.79 16.88
C ALA A 192 2.45 9.96 15.60
N ASP A 193 1.78 10.53 14.60
CA ASP A 193 1.57 9.90 13.30
C ASP A 193 2.89 9.68 12.56
N GLN A 194 3.80 10.66 12.58
CA GLN A 194 5.13 10.53 12.01
C GLN A 194 5.92 9.40 12.67
N LYS A 195 5.92 9.34 14.01
CA LYS A 195 6.59 8.28 14.76
C LYS A 195 6.02 6.90 14.41
N LYS A 196 4.68 6.79 14.36
CA LYS A 196 4.01 5.55 13.96
C LYS A 196 4.40 5.11 12.55
N GLN A 197 4.44 6.04 11.59
CA GLN A 197 4.88 5.75 10.22
C GLN A 197 6.35 5.29 10.17
N GLN A 198 7.23 5.90 10.97
CA GLN A 198 8.63 5.47 11.08
C GLN A 198 8.75 4.06 11.66
N ASP A 199 8.01 3.77 12.75
CA ASP A 199 8.01 2.44 13.37
C ASP A 199 7.46 1.37 12.41
N ASP A 200 6.39 1.67 11.69
CA ASP A 200 5.80 0.76 10.70
C ASP A 200 6.75 0.53 9.50
N ALA A 201 7.43 1.58 9.03
CA ALA A 201 8.44 1.47 7.99
C ALA A 201 9.65 0.64 8.44
N ALA A 202 10.14 0.86 9.67
CA ALA A 202 11.23 0.09 10.26
C ALA A 202 10.86 -1.40 10.40
N LYS A 203 9.65 -1.71 10.87
CA LYS A 203 9.14 -3.09 10.96
C LYS A 203 9.05 -3.76 9.59
N LYS A 204 8.54 -3.07 8.57
CA LYS A 204 8.47 -3.60 7.20
C LYS A 204 9.85 -3.86 6.63
N LEU A 205 10.80 -2.96 6.86
CA LEU A 205 12.19 -3.12 6.42
C LEU A 205 12.83 -4.33 7.10
N ALA A 206 12.67 -4.48 8.42
CA ALA A 206 13.17 -5.63 9.17
C ALA A 206 12.53 -6.95 8.68
N ALA A 207 11.21 -6.97 8.45
CA ALA A 207 10.53 -8.14 7.90
C ALA A 207 11.02 -8.50 6.49
N THR A 208 11.28 -7.49 5.64
CA THR A 208 11.82 -7.70 4.29
C THR A 208 13.24 -8.25 4.34
N GLN A 209 14.09 -7.73 5.23
CA GLN A 209 15.45 -8.24 5.45
C GLN A 209 15.40 -9.70 5.91
N GLN A 210 14.58 -10.03 6.92
CA GLN A 210 14.39 -11.40 7.38
C GLN A 210 13.90 -12.34 6.28
N ALA A 211 12.97 -11.90 5.43
CA ALA A 211 12.50 -12.68 4.30
C ALA A 211 13.60 -12.92 3.26
N ASN A 212 14.41 -11.90 2.95
CA ASN A 212 15.54 -11.99 2.04
C ASN A 212 16.65 -12.91 2.58
N ASP A 213 16.98 -12.78 3.87
CA ASP A 213 17.97 -13.62 4.54
C ASP A 213 17.52 -15.08 4.56
N LYS A 214 16.23 -15.32 4.85
CA LYS A 214 15.64 -16.66 4.77
C LYS A 214 15.70 -17.21 3.34
N ALA A 215 15.33 -16.42 2.34
CA ALA A 215 15.40 -16.84 0.94
C ALA A 215 16.83 -17.14 0.49
N ALA A 216 17.82 -16.35 0.95
CA ALA A 216 19.22 -16.59 0.70
C ALA A 216 19.71 -17.88 1.37
N ALA A 217 19.30 -18.14 2.61
CA ALA A 217 19.61 -19.38 3.33
C ALA A 217 18.97 -20.61 2.66
N ASP A 218 17.70 -20.51 2.26
CA ASP A 218 16.98 -21.57 1.54
C ASP A 218 17.66 -21.87 0.19
N ARG A 219 18.08 -20.83 -0.54
CA ARG A 219 18.84 -20.98 -1.80
C ARG A 219 20.20 -21.63 -1.58
N ALA A 220 20.96 -21.20 -0.57
CA ALA A 220 22.25 -21.80 -0.25
C ALA A 220 22.10 -23.28 0.17
N ALA A 221 21.05 -23.63 0.90
CA ALA A 221 20.74 -25.01 1.25
C ALA A 221 20.37 -25.85 0.01
N ALA A 222 19.58 -25.30 -0.91
CA ALA A 222 19.22 -25.96 -2.17
C ALA A 222 20.45 -26.17 -3.07
N ASP A 223 21.31 -25.16 -3.22
CA ASP A 223 22.55 -25.23 -3.99
C ASP A 223 23.50 -26.29 -3.41
N LYS A 224 23.61 -26.36 -2.08
CA LYS A 224 24.38 -27.41 -1.39
C LYS A 224 23.80 -28.80 -1.63
N ALA A 225 22.48 -28.97 -1.51
CA ALA A 225 21.83 -30.26 -1.75
C ALA A 225 22.00 -30.73 -3.21
N ALA A 226 21.93 -29.79 -4.18
CA ALA A 226 22.19 -30.08 -5.58
C ALA A 226 23.65 -30.51 -5.82
N ALA A 227 24.62 -29.84 -5.18
CA ALA A 227 26.03 -30.20 -5.26
C ALA A 227 26.31 -31.59 -4.63
N ASP A 228 25.75 -31.87 -3.45
CA ASP A 228 25.87 -33.16 -2.77
C ASP A 228 25.28 -34.29 -3.64
N LYS A 229 24.12 -34.04 -4.27
CA LYS A 229 23.50 -34.99 -5.21
C LYS A 229 24.38 -35.22 -6.44
N ALA A 230 24.91 -34.16 -7.06
CA ALA A 230 25.79 -34.29 -8.22
C ALA A 230 27.08 -35.06 -7.88
N ALA A 231 27.64 -34.85 -6.69
CA ALA A 231 28.79 -35.60 -6.20
C ALA A 231 28.46 -37.09 -6.00
N ALA A 232 27.29 -37.41 -5.43
CA ALA A 232 26.83 -38.78 -5.27
C ALA A 232 26.58 -39.48 -6.61
N ASP A 233 25.91 -38.80 -7.55
CA ASP A 233 25.67 -39.31 -8.90
C ASP A 233 27.00 -39.60 -9.63
N LYS A 234 27.98 -38.70 -9.51
CA LYS A 234 29.34 -38.91 -10.05
C LYS A 234 30.03 -40.11 -9.40
N ALA A 235 29.99 -40.24 -8.08
CA ALA A 235 30.60 -41.37 -7.37
C ALA A 235 29.95 -42.71 -7.78
N ALA A 236 28.63 -42.74 -7.96
CA ALA A 236 27.91 -43.91 -8.44
C ALA A 236 28.31 -44.28 -9.88
N ALA A 237 28.46 -43.29 -10.77
CA ALA A 237 28.94 -43.49 -12.13
C ALA A 237 30.38 -44.03 -12.17
N ASP A 238 31.28 -43.44 -11.39
CA ASP A 238 32.68 -43.88 -11.27
C ASP A 238 32.76 -45.34 -10.77
N LYS A 239 31.92 -45.70 -9.78
CA LYS A 239 31.80 -47.08 -9.29
C LYS A 239 31.29 -48.03 -10.36
N ALA A 240 30.25 -47.65 -11.12
CA ALA A 240 29.71 -48.49 -12.19
C ALA A 240 30.75 -48.76 -13.30
N VAL A 241 31.58 -47.76 -13.63
CA VAL A 241 32.70 -47.94 -14.57
C VAL A 241 33.75 -48.91 -14.01
N ALA A 242 34.09 -48.80 -12.72
CA ALA A 242 35.03 -49.72 -12.08
C ALA A 242 34.51 -51.17 -12.04
N ASP A 243 33.23 -51.36 -11.68
CA ASP A 243 32.59 -52.68 -11.63
C ASP A 243 32.56 -53.34 -13.02
N ARG A 244 32.27 -52.57 -14.08
CA ARG A 244 32.31 -53.07 -15.48
C ARG A 244 33.72 -53.54 -15.87
N ARG A 245 34.76 -52.74 -15.58
CA ARG A 245 36.16 -53.11 -15.86
C ARG A 245 36.58 -54.40 -15.14
N ALA A 246 36.17 -54.56 -13.88
CA ALA A 246 36.45 -55.77 -13.12
C ALA A 246 35.76 -57.02 -13.69
N ALA A 247 34.52 -56.89 -14.20
CA ALA A 247 33.80 -57.98 -14.85
C ALA A 247 34.46 -58.39 -16.19
N GLU A 248 34.89 -57.41 -17.00
CA GLU A 248 35.62 -57.66 -18.25
C GLU A 248 36.92 -58.45 -18.02
N GLN A 249 37.68 -58.11 -16.99
CA GLN A 249 38.91 -58.83 -16.63
C GLN A 249 38.64 -60.29 -16.20
N ARG A 250 37.57 -60.56 -15.43
CA ARG A 250 37.20 -61.94 -15.06
C ARG A 250 36.84 -62.79 -16.28
N ASN A 251 36.08 -62.23 -17.22
CA ASN A 251 35.72 -62.94 -18.46
C ASN A 251 36.94 -63.22 -19.35
N ALA A 252 37.89 -62.28 -19.42
CA ALA A 252 39.14 -62.49 -20.16
C ALA A 252 40.00 -63.62 -19.55
N SER A 253 40.05 -63.73 -18.22
CA SER A 253 40.76 -64.81 -17.52
C SER A 253 40.10 -66.18 -17.73
N ALA A 254 38.76 -66.24 -17.74
CA ALA A 254 38.02 -67.48 -18.00
C ALA A 254 38.19 -68.01 -19.44
N ALA A 255 38.40 -67.13 -20.42
CA ALA A 255 38.62 -67.51 -21.81
C ALA A 255 40.00 -68.14 -22.08
N SER A 256 40.97 -67.97 -21.16
CA SER A 256 42.33 -68.51 -21.31
C SER A 256 42.51 -69.93 -20.75
N ALA A 257 41.44 -70.58 -20.28
CA ALA A 257 41.46 -71.91 -19.66
C ALA A 257 40.81 -73.01 -20.54
N ALA A 258 41.03 -73.00 -21.86
CA ALA A 258 40.61 -74.09 -22.75
C ALA A 258 41.77 -75.11 -22.99
N PRO A 259 41.53 -76.44 -22.92
CA PRO A 259 42.61 -77.44 -22.99
C PRO A 259 43.20 -77.61 -24.40
N ALA A 260 44.52 -77.80 -24.47
CA ALA A 260 45.35 -77.92 -25.67
C ALA A 260 45.08 -79.21 -26.49
N ALA A 261 45.08 -79.07 -27.82
CA ALA A 261 44.84 -80.15 -28.78
C ALA A 261 46.00 -81.14 -28.87
N SER A 262 45.65 -82.43 -28.98
CA SER A 262 46.52 -83.60 -28.91
C SER A 262 47.44 -83.80 -30.12
N ASP A 263 48.64 -84.31 -29.84
CA ASP A 263 49.79 -84.48 -30.73
C ASP A 263 49.58 -85.66 -31.73
N LEU A 264 49.20 -85.37 -32.97
CA LEU A 264 49.06 -86.37 -34.06
C LEU A 264 50.24 -86.27 -35.03
N ARG A 265 51.04 -87.34 -35.19
CA ARG A 265 52.16 -87.38 -36.15
C ARG A 265 51.74 -87.94 -37.52
N PRO A 266 51.86 -87.16 -38.62
CA PRO A 266 51.53 -87.63 -39.96
C PRO A 266 52.63 -88.53 -40.55
N ILE A 267 52.24 -89.65 -41.17
CA ILE A 267 53.10 -90.56 -41.94
C ILE A 267 53.03 -90.24 -43.45
N SER A 268 51.82 -90.00 -43.96
CA SER A 268 51.62 -89.65 -45.36
C SER A 268 50.43 -88.71 -45.50
N MET A 269 50.67 -87.54 -46.09
CA MET A 269 49.64 -86.53 -46.33
C MET A 269 49.71 -86.08 -47.79
N PRO A 270 49.24 -86.89 -48.75
CA PRO A 270 49.14 -86.45 -50.13
C PRO A 270 48.28 -85.18 -50.21
N ALA A 271 48.78 -84.19 -50.94
CA ALA A 271 48.07 -82.95 -51.19
C ALA A 271 46.75 -83.23 -51.95
N PRO A 272 45.68 -82.47 -51.69
CA PRO A 272 44.45 -82.57 -52.47
C PRO A 272 44.70 -82.21 -53.93
N LYS A 273 43.98 -82.87 -54.83
CA LYS A 273 44.00 -82.48 -56.24
C LYS A 273 43.27 -81.16 -56.39
N PHE A 274 43.84 -80.26 -57.16
CA PHE A 274 43.21 -78.98 -57.46
C PHE A 274 42.07 -79.18 -58.48
N PRO A 275 40.83 -78.71 -58.22
CA PRO A 275 39.75 -78.81 -59.20
C PRO A 275 40.09 -78.05 -60.49
N ALA A 276 39.97 -78.69 -61.66
CA ALA A 276 40.30 -78.06 -62.95
C ALA A 276 39.45 -76.81 -63.27
N GLU A 277 38.23 -76.76 -62.73
CA GLU A 277 37.34 -75.59 -62.84
C GLU A 277 37.87 -74.40 -62.05
N ALA A 278 38.28 -74.62 -60.80
CA ALA A 278 38.91 -73.59 -59.98
C ALA A 278 40.26 -73.14 -60.56
N LEU A 279 41.00 -74.03 -61.23
CA LEU A 279 42.30 -73.71 -61.84
C LEU A 279 42.12 -72.77 -63.03
N ARG A 280 41.14 -73.03 -63.91
CA ARG A 280 40.77 -72.14 -65.01
C ARG A 280 40.28 -70.77 -64.53
N ALA A 281 39.64 -70.73 -63.36
CA ALA A 281 39.13 -69.50 -62.76
C ALA A 281 40.14 -68.75 -61.87
N GLY A 282 41.35 -69.30 -61.65
CA GLY A 282 42.35 -68.70 -60.77
C GLY A 282 41.91 -68.55 -59.31
N GLN A 283 40.97 -69.38 -58.84
CA GLN A 283 40.30 -69.21 -57.55
C GLN A 283 41.04 -69.95 -56.44
N SER A 284 41.31 -69.26 -55.33
CA SER A 284 41.88 -69.86 -54.10
C SER A 284 40.81 -70.05 -53.02
N GLY A 285 41.08 -70.89 -52.03
CA GLY A 285 40.16 -71.08 -50.91
C GLY A 285 40.73 -71.91 -49.78
N SER A 286 40.00 -71.97 -48.66
CA SER A 286 40.32 -72.84 -47.53
C SER A 286 39.12 -73.67 -47.10
N VAL A 287 39.40 -74.90 -46.66
CA VAL A 287 38.41 -75.85 -46.16
C VAL A 287 38.87 -76.38 -44.82
N LEU A 288 38.12 -76.08 -43.76
CA LEU A 288 38.29 -76.68 -42.44
C LEU A 288 37.58 -78.04 -42.42
N VAL A 289 38.37 -79.11 -42.40
CA VAL A 289 37.89 -80.49 -42.34
C VAL A 289 38.06 -81.04 -40.93
N GLU A 290 36.98 -81.58 -40.37
CA GLU A 290 37.04 -82.42 -39.17
C GLU A 290 37.17 -83.88 -39.59
N TYR A 291 38.11 -84.59 -38.98
CA TYR A 291 38.34 -86.00 -39.25
C TYR A 291 38.81 -86.73 -37.99
N THR A 292 38.62 -88.05 -37.98
CA THR A 292 39.00 -88.91 -36.86
C THR A 292 40.11 -89.84 -37.29
N VAL A 293 41.26 -89.79 -36.63
CA VAL A 293 42.35 -90.74 -36.82
C VAL A 293 42.04 -91.99 -35.99
N GLY A 294 41.91 -93.14 -36.64
CA GLY A 294 41.70 -94.44 -36.00
C GLY A 294 42.96 -94.97 -35.32
N THR A 295 42.81 -96.03 -34.53
CA THR A 295 43.94 -96.64 -33.81
C THR A 295 44.98 -97.29 -34.72
N ASP A 296 44.59 -97.60 -35.96
CA ASP A 296 45.46 -98.10 -37.02
C ASP A 296 46.16 -96.98 -37.83
N GLY A 297 45.92 -95.71 -37.46
CA GLY A 297 46.49 -94.54 -38.15
C GLY A 297 45.76 -94.16 -39.44
N THR A 298 44.64 -94.81 -39.77
CA THR A 298 43.80 -94.44 -40.91
C THR A 298 42.85 -93.31 -40.55
N VAL A 299 42.44 -92.50 -41.52
CA VAL A 299 41.49 -91.41 -41.32
C VAL A 299 40.08 -91.86 -41.65
N THR A 300 39.18 -91.68 -40.68
CA THR A 300 37.74 -91.97 -40.78
C THR A 300 36.91 -90.71 -40.48
N ALA A 301 35.60 -90.75 -40.75
CA ALA A 301 34.64 -89.69 -40.43
C ALA A 301 34.99 -88.27 -40.95
N ALA A 302 35.76 -88.15 -42.03
CA ALA A 302 36.16 -86.86 -42.62
C ALA A 302 34.94 -86.09 -43.17
N ARG A 303 34.68 -84.90 -42.61
CA ARG A 303 33.59 -83.99 -43.00
C ARG A 303 34.02 -82.51 -42.93
N VAL A 304 33.42 -81.69 -43.78
CA VAL A 304 33.69 -80.23 -43.80
C VAL A 304 32.93 -79.54 -42.66
N VAL A 305 33.63 -78.72 -41.88
CA VAL A 305 33.05 -77.87 -40.83
C VAL A 305 32.78 -76.46 -41.37
N ARG A 306 33.70 -75.95 -42.20
CA ARG A 306 33.63 -74.63 -42.82
C ARG A 306 34.42 -74.64 -44.12
N SER A 307 33.88 -74.05 -45.17
CA SER A 307 34.58 -73.86 -46.45
C SER A 307 34.38 -72.44 -46.96
N ASN A 308 35.43 -71.87 -47.54
CA ASN A 308 35.40 -70.56 -48.18
C ASN A 308 36.32 -70.58 -49.40
N PRO A 309 35.79 -70.45 -50.64
CA PRO A 309 34.39 -70.34 -51.05
C PRO A 309 33.64 -71.67 -50.87
N ALA A 310 32.35 -71.59 -50.53
CA ALA A 310 31.54 -72.75 -50.18
C ALA A 310 31.38 -73.73 -51.35
N ARG A 311 31.51 -75.04 -51.08
CA ARG A 311 31.29 -76.16 -52.02
C ARG A 311 32.25 -76.27 -53.20
N VAL A 312 33.20 -75.35 -53.38
CA VAL A 312 34.15 -75.37 -54.51
C VAL A 312 35.26 -76.41 -54.28
N PHE A 313 35.82 -76.46 -53.06
CA PHE A 313 36.98 -77.28 -52.72
C PHE A 313 36.64 -78.49 -51.83
N ASP A 314 35.41 -78.55 -51.31
CA ASP A 314 34.96 -79.49 -50.28
C ASP A 314 35.19 -80.96 -50.67
N ARG A 315 34.86 -81.34 -51.91
CA ARG A 315 35.02 -82.71 -52.42
C ARG A 315 36.48 -83.15 -52.45
N GLU A 316 37.37 -82.31 -52.98
CA GLU A 316 38.79 -82.64 -53.10
C GLU A 316 39.49 -82.61 -51.73
N ALA A 317 39.08 -81.70 -50.84
CA ALA A 317 39.56 -81.65 -49.47
C ALA A 317 39.25 -82.94 -48.70
N VAL A 318 37.99 -83.40 -48.73
CA VAL A 318 37.59 -84.65 -48.06
C VAL A 318 38.27 -85.86 -48.69
N ASN A 319 38.40 -85.91 -50.02
CA ASN A 319 39.07 -87.01 -50.72
C ASN A 319 40.56 -87.12 -50.38
N ALA A 320 41.24 -85.99 -50.17
CA ALA A 320 42.65 -85.98 -49.76
C ALA A 320 42.82 -86.43 -48.32
N VAL A 321 42.01 -85.89 -47.41
CA VAL A 321 42.05 -86.22 -45.97
C VAL A 321 41.80 -87.71 -45.73
N ARG A 322 40.89 -88.33 -46.48
CA ARG A 322 40.65 -89.80 -46.41
C ARG A 322 41.88 -90.63 -46.78
N LYS A 323 42.78 -90.09 -47.59
CA LYS A 323 44.04 -90.75 -48.00
C LYS A 323 45.19 -90.49 -47.05
N TRP A 324 45.02 -89.61 -46.06
CA TRP A 324 46.06 -89.36 -45.08
C TRP A 324 46.28 -90.58 -44.19
N ARG A 325 47.52 -90.73 -43.74
CA ARG A 325 47.96 -91.75 -42.80
C ARG A 325 48.74 -91.08 -41.70
N PHE A 326 48.40 -91.43 -40.47
CA PHE A 326 49.03 -90.96 -39.25
C PHE A 326 49.66 -92.16 -38.54
N GLN A 327 50.53 -91.88 -37.58
CA GLN A 327 51.04 -92.92 -36.71
C GLN A 327 49.88 -93.53 -35.89
N PRO A 328 49.82 -94.87 -35.73
CA PRO A 328 48.84 -95.53 -34.87
C PRO A 328 48.76 -94.86 -33.48
N VAL A 329 47.55 -94.52 -33.05
CA VAL A 329 47.26 -93.89 -31.76
C VAL A 329 46.51 -94.85 -30.85
N ALA A 330 46.66 -94.70 -29.53
CA ALA A 330 46.01 -95.61 -28.56
C ALA A 330 44.48 -95.50 -28.53
N SER A 331 43.90 -94.41 -29.01
CA SER A 331 42.45 -94.19 -29.08
C SER A 331 42.10 -93.25 -30.24
N PRO A 332 40.92 -93.37 -30.86
CA PRO A 332 40.55 -92.51 -31.97
C PRO A 332 40.55 -91.02 -31.58
N VAL A 333 41.29 -90.20 -32.32
CA VAL A 333 41.39 -88.75 -32.06
C VAL A 333 40.65 -87.99 -33.16
N THR A 334 39.63 -87.23 -32.78
CA THR A 334 38.93 -86.32 -33.69
C THR A 334 39.60 -84.96 -33.64
N THR A 335 40.07 -84.47 -34.79
CA THR A 335 40.72 -83.17 -34.91
C THR A 335 40.19 -82.40 -36.11
N ARG A 336 40.52 -81.10 -36.16
CA ARG A 336 40.15 -80.20 -37.26
C ARG A 336 41.41 -79.67 -37.90
N ARG A 337 41.50 -79.72 -39.22
CA ARG A 337 42.62 -79.15 -39.99
C ARG A 337 42.07 -78.29 -41.11
N GLU A 338 42.63 -77.10 -41.24
CA GLU A 338 42.37 -76.23 -42.39
C GLU A 338 43.27 -76.65 -43.55
N ILE A 339 42.68 -76.79 -44.74
CA ILE A 339 43.35 -77.15 -45.99
C ILE A 339 43.19 -75.98 -46.94
N SER A 340 44.32 -75.40 -47.35
CA SER A 340 44.36 -74.29 -48.29
C SER A 340 44.58 -74.80 -49.71
N PHE A 341 43.83 -74.24 -50.65
CA PHE A 341 43.92 -74.50 -52.08
C PHE A 341 44.44 -73.25 -52.77
N ASN A 342 45.63 -73.35 -53.37
CA ASN A 342 46.26 -72.29 -54.15
C ASN A 342 46.53 -72.75 -55.60
N PRO A 343 46.30 -71.91 -56.62
CA PRO A 343 46.43 -72.28 -58.03
C PRO A 343 47.88 -72.51 -58.51
N GLN A 344 48.89 -72.24 -57.69
CA GLN A 344 50.31 -72.41 -58.03
C GLN A 344 50.96 -73.69 -57.49
N GLY A 345 50.19 -74.59 -56.87
CA GLY A 345 50.68 -75.82 -56.26
C GLY A 345 50.99 -75.69 -54.77
#